data_AF-A0A5E9A7L7-F1
#
_entry.id   AF-A0A5E9A7L7-F1
#
_cell.length_a   1.000
_cell.length_b   1.000
_cell.length_c   1.000
_cell.angle_alpha   90.00
_cell.angle_beta   90.00
_cell.angle_gamma   90.00
#
_symmetry.space_group_name_H-M   'P 1'
#
loop_
_entity.id
_entity.type
_entity.pdbx_description
1 polymer ?
#
loop_
_entity_poly.entity_id
_entity_poly.type
_entity_poly.pdbx_seq_one_letter_code
_entity_poly.pdbx_strand_id
1 'polypeptide(L)'
;AYEALANGAVDFTLEVSTWEGVEAELKGLKQRSFRYADYGVPDEHTTLIVSSNAFLAANPKAAAAFVQATQAGYAFAVDNAKEAGELLVAANKDTLTNPALIDASLKALNDGHFLKTANGAIGTMDKAKMQAMGGYLFAAGILLDGNGKALKEKPDLGAYFTNEFLGA
;
A
#
# COMPACT_ATOMS: atom_id res chain seq x y z
N ALA A 1 -8.35 16.82 -4.69
CA ALA A 1 -9.52 16.19 -4.06
C ALA A 1 -9.68 16.64 -2.61
N TYR A 2 -8.63 16.58 -1.79
CA TYR A 2 -8.69 16.95 -0.36
C TYR A 2 -8.95 18.44 -0.09
N GLU A 3 -8.37 19.34 -0.88
CA GLU A 3 -8.73 20.77 -0.80
C GLU A 3 -10.20 21.01 -1.14
N ALA A 4 -10.76 20.22 -2.07
CA ALA A 4 -12.18 20.29 -2.41
C ALA A 4 -13.05 19.77 -1.25
N LEU A 5 -12.59 18.78 -0.48
CA LEU A 5 -13.27 18.38 0.75
C LEU A 5 -13.17 19.48 1.81
N ALA A 6 -11.98 20.03 2.02
CA ALA A 6 -11.73 21.06 3.03
C ALA A 6 -12.49 22.38 2.76
N ASN A 7 -12.71 22.72 1.49
CA ASN A 7 -13.47 23.92 1.09
C ASN A 7 -14.97 23.64 0.83
N GLY A 8 -15.42 22.39 0.97
CA GLY A 8 -16.83 22.00 0.81
C GLY A 8 -17.32 21.88 -0.64
N ALA A 9 -16.43 21.82 -1.63
CA ALA A 9 -16.79 21.55 -3.03
C ALA A 9 -17.15 20.08 -3.28
N VAL A 10 -16.76 19.16 -2.39
CA VAL A 10 -17.22 17.75 -2.37
C VAL A 10 -17.58 17.33 -0.96
N ASP A 11 -18.51 16.39 -0.83
CA ASP A 11 -18.97 15.86 0.47
C ASP A 11 -18.05 14.75 1.02
N PHE A 12 -17.35 14.02 0.14
CA PHE A 12 -16.42 12.96 0.52
C PHE A 12 -15.32 12.79 -0.54
N THR A 13 -14.21 12.18 -0.13
CA THR A 13 -13.08 11.79 -0.99
C THR A 13 -12.52 10.44 -0.53
N LEU A 14 -11.72 9.82 -1.39
CA LEU A 14 -10.86 8.70 -1.03
C LEU A 14 -9.55 9.24 -0.48
N GLU A 15 -9.11 8.78 0.69
CA GLU A 15 -7.88 9.22 1.36
C GLU A 15 -6.88 8.08 1.56
N VAL A 16 -5.59 8.41 1.58
CA VAL A 16 -4.57 7.56 2.22
C VAL A 16 -4.44 8.04 3.66
N SER A 17 -5.01 7.29 4.60
CA SER A 17 -5.14 7.72 6.00
C SER A 17 -3.79 8.08 6.64
N THR A 18 -2.71 7.39 6.26
CA THR A 18 -1.35 7.65 6.79
C THR A 18 -0.69 8.88 6.19
N TRP A 19 -1.27 9.49 5.16
CA TRP A 19 -0.75 10.69 4.52
C TRP A 19 -1.74 11.85 4.67
N GLU A 20 -2.85 11.84 3.94
CA GLU A 20 -3.81 12.94 3.98
C GLU A 20 -4.63 12.97 5.26
N GLY A 21 -4.91 11.80 5.86
CA GLY A 21 -5.53 11.75 7.19
C GLY A 21 -4.63 12.40 8.25
N VAL A 22 -3.34 12.06 8.25
CA VAL A 22 -2.33 12.69 9.12
C VAL A 22 -2.20 14.19 8.85
N GLU A 23 -2.17 14.60 7.58
CA GLU A 23 -2.11 16.03 7.23
C GLU A 23 -3.34 16.80 7.73
N ALA A 24 -4.52 16.22 7.60
CA ALA A 24 -5.77 16.80 8.10
C ALA A 24 -5.75 16.97 9.62
N GLU A 25 -5.25 15.97 10.36
CA GLU A 25 -5.07 16.05 11.82
C GLU A 25 -4.09 17.14 12.21
N LEU A 26 -2.94 17.24 11.54
CA LEU A 26 -1.94 18.30 11.76
C LEU A 26 -2.51 19.70 11.50
N LYS A 27 -3.41 19.84 10.52
CA LYS A 27 -4.12 21.08 10.19
C LYS A 27 -5.34 21.33 11.09
N GLY A 28 -5.69 20.40 11.98
CA GLY A 28 -6.85 20.51 12.87
C GLY A 28 -8.21 20.41 12.16
N LEU A 29 -8.24 19.85 10.95
CA LEU A 29 -9.48 19.68 10.18
C LEU A 29 -10.41 18.68 10.88
N LYS A 30 -11.71 18.98 10.86
CA LYS A 30 -12.74 18.15 11.49
C LYS A 30 -13.38 17.27 10.44
N GLN A 31 -12.70 16.18 10.10
CA GLN A 31 -13.20 15.16 9.17
C GLN A 31 -13.45 13.83 9.88
N ARG A 32 -14.26 12.97 9.24
CA ARG A 32 -14.50 11.59 9.65
C ARG A 32 -14.07 10.67 8.51
N SER A 33 -13.46 9.55 8.84
CA SER A 33 -13.08 8.51 7.89
C SER A 33 -13.92 7.25 8.10
N PHE A 34 -14.07 6.48 7.03
CA PHE A 34 -14.73 5.19 7.01
C PHE A 34 -13.78 4.19 6.36
N ARG A 35 -13.42 3.13 7.08
CA ARG A 35 -12.60 2.06 6.51
C ARG A 35 -13.49 1.09 5.75
N TYR A 36 -13.16 0.78 4.50
CA TYR A 36 -13.96 -0.12 3.67
C TYR A 36 -14.19 -1.50 4.31
N ALA A 37 -13.20 -1.99 5.05
CA ALA A 37 -13.28 -3.25 5.78
C ALA A 37 -14.39 -3.32 6.83
N ASP A 38 -14.83 -2.16 7.34
CA ASP A 38 -15.93 -2.08 8.29
C ASP A 38 -17.31 -2.15 7.60
N TYR A 39 -17.34 -2.10 6.26
CA TYR A 39 -18.54 -2.02 5.43
C TYR A 39 -18.60 -3.11 4.33
N GLY A 40 -17.99 -4.27 4.59
CA GLY A 40 -18.15 -5.47 3.77
C GLY A 40 -17.16 -5.64 2.62
N VAL A 41 -16.22 -4.72 2.44
CA VAL A 41 -15.06 -4.90 1.56
C VAL A 41 -14.01 -5.73 2.31
N PRO A 42 -13.37 -6.76 1.72
CA PRO A 42 -12.29 -7.45 2.41
C PRO A 42 -11.13 -6.52 2.75
N ASP A 43 -10.43 -6.81 3.85
CA ASP A 43 -9.16 -6.13 4.14
C ASP A 43 -8.12 -6.49 3.05
N GLU A 44 -7.34 -5.50 2.62
CA GLU A 44 -6.47 -5.62 1.45
C GLU A 44 -5.03 -5.17 1.70
N HIS A 45 -4.13 -5.60 0.82
CA HIS A 45 -2.82 -4.95 0.68
C HIS A 45 -3.02 -3.74 -0.23
N THR A 46 -2.92 -2.54 0.33
CA THR A 46 -3.22 -1.29 -0.39
C THR A 46 -2.17 -0.91 -1.43
N THR A 47 -0.92 -1.36 -1.25
CA THR A 47 0.21 -1.07 -2.14
C THR A 47 1.02 -2.33 -2.37
N LEU A 48 1.40 -2.57 -3.63
CA LEU A 48 2.14 -3.75 -4.06
C LEU A 48 3.28 -3.35 -5.02
N ILE A 49 4.36 -4.12 -5.01
CA ILE A 49 5.39 -4.08 -6.04
C ILE A 49 5.03 -5.12 -7.10
N VAL A 50 4.96 -4.69 -8.36
CA VAL A 50 4.52 -5.54 -9.47
C VAL A 50 5.63 -5.68 -10.50
N SER A 51 5.76 -6.87 -11.06
CA SER A 51 6.64 -7.16 -12.21
C SER A 51 5.93 -8.05 -13.21
N SER A 52 6.45 -8.14 -14.43
CA SER A 52 5.95 -9.08 -15.43
C SER A 52 6.51 -10.48 -15.18
N ASN A 53 5.71 -11.51 -15.46
CA ASN A 53 6.17 -12.90 -15.40
C ASN A 53 7.39 -13.15 -16.30
N ALA A 54 7.46 -12.49 -17.47
CA ALA A 54 8.59 -12.60 -18.38
C ALA A 54 9.89 -12.08 -17.75
N PHE A 55 9.84 -10.95 -17.03
CA PHE A 55 11.02 -10.41 -16.34
C PHE A 55 11.46 -11.32 -15.20
N LEU A 56 10.52 -11.76 -14.36
CA LEU A 56 10.80 -12.64 -13.21
C LEU A 56 11.43 -13.97 -13.65
N ALA A 57 10.92 -14.58 -14.72
CA ALA A 57 11.47 -15.82 -15.27
C ALA A 57 12.85 -15.64 -15.88
N ALA A 58 13.10 -14.53 -16.58
CA ALA A 58 14.39 -14.27 -17.21
C ALA A 58 15.46 -13.80 -16.21
N ASN A 59 15.07 -13.14 -15.11
CA ASN A 59 15.99 -12.47 -14.17
C ASN A 59 15.75 -12.84 -12.69
N PRO A 60 15.59 -14.12 -12.31
CA PRO A 60 15.14 -14.50 -10.97
C PRO A 60 16.08 -14.03 -9.86
N LYS A 61 17.40 -14.05 -10.12
CA LYS A 61 18.41 -13.56 -9.15
C LYS A 61 18.33 -12.06 -8.92
N ALA A 62 18.15 -11.28 -9.99
CA ALA A 62 18.04 -9.83 -9.88
C ALA A 62 16.71 -9.43 -9.20
N ALA A 63 15.62 -10.13 -9.52
CA ALA A 63 14.33 -9.95 -8.86
C ALA A 63 14.42 -10.22 -7.35
N ALA A 64 15.02 -11.35 -6.94
CA ALA A 64 15.22 -11.67 -5.53
C ALA A 64 16.11 -10.63 -4.83
N ALA A 65 17.22 -10.23 -5.45
CA ALA A 65 18.11 -9.21 -4.89
C ALA A 65 17.41 -7.86 -4.71
N PHE A 66 16.59 -7.44 -5.68
CA PHE A 66 15.79 -6.22 -5.57
C PHE A 66 14.81 -6.31 -4.40
N VAL A 67 14.00 -7.37 -4.33
CA VAL A 67 13.00 -7.57 -3.28
C VAL A 67 13.64 -7.59 -1.88
N GLN A 68 14.76 -8.30 -1.72
CA GLN A 68 15.48 -8.39 -0.45
C GLN A 68 16.13 -7.05 -0.05
N ALA A 69 16.72 -6.32 -1.00
CA ALA A 69 17.25 -4.98 -0.74
C ALA A 69 16.13 -4.00 -0.34
N THR A 70 14.97 -4.06 -1.00
CA THR A 70 13.79 -3.27 -0.63
C THR A 70 13.28 -3.65 0.76
N GLN A 71 13.23 -4.94 1.10
CA GLN A 71 12.84 -5.42 2.42
C GLN A 71 13.77 -4.87 3.52
N ALA A 72 15.09 -4.89 3.29
CA ALA A 72 16.07 -4.31 4.20
C ALA A 72 15.89 -2.79 4.34
N GLY A 73 15.54 -2.08 3.27
CA GLY A 73 15.20 -0.65 3.31
C GLY A 73 13.97 -0.34 4.16
N TYR A 74 12.91 -1.14 4.05
CA TYR A 74 11.73 -1.00 4.92
C TYR A 74 12.06 -1.33 6.38
N ALA A 75 12.87 -2.37 6.64
CA ALA A 75 13.34 -2.69 7.99
C ALA A 75 14.12 -1.50 8.59
N PHE A 76 15.04 -0.93 7.82
CA PHE A 76 15.77 0.28 8.20
C PHE A 76 14.83 1.45 8.50
N ALA A 77 13.81 1.68 7.67
CA ALA A 77 12.84 2.76 7.88
C ALA A 77 11.98 2.57 9.14
N VAL A 78 11.64 1.33 9.49
CA VAL A 78 10.93 1.01 10.73
C VAL A 78 11.84 1.28 11.94
N ASP A 79 13.07 0.78 11.90
CA ASP A 79 13.99 0.84 13.04
C ASP A 79 14.67 2.22 13.20
N ASN A 80 14.77 3.02 12.13
CA ASN A 80 15.44 4.32 12.06
C ASN A 80 14.54 5.40 11.44
N ALA A 81 13.27 5.47 11.85
CA ALA A 81 12.24 6.30 11.22
C ALA A 81 12.66 7.76 10.95
N LYS A 82 13.34 8.41 11.89
CA LYS A 82 13.81 9.79 11.71
C LYS A 82 14.82 9.91 10.56
N GLU A 83 15.84 9.07 10.56
CA GLU A 83 16.87 9.07 9.51
C GLU A 83 16.28 8.72 8.15
N ALA A 84 15.35 7.76 8.11
CA ALA A 84 14.63 7.41 6.88
C ALA A 84 13.79 8.58 6.33
N GLY A 85 13.12 9.34 7.21
CA GLY A 85 12.42 10.58 6.84
C GLY A 85 13.35 11.65 6.28
N GLU A 86 14.50 11.86 6.92
CA GLU A 86 15.53 12.79 6.46
C GLU A 86 16.09 12.39 5.08
N LEU A 87 16.36 11.09 4.85
CA LEU A 87 16.78 10.57 3.54
C LEU A 87 15.71 10.78 2.47
N LEU A 88 14.44 10.53 2.80
CA LEU A 88 13.32 10.74 1.89
C LEU A 88 13.21 12.22 1.48
N VAL A 89 13.27 13.16 2.44
CA VAL A 89 13.25 14.60 2.17
C VAL A 89 14.48 15.01 1.35
N ALA A 90 15.67 14.52 1.71
CA ALA A 90 16.90 14.86 1.01
C ALA A 90 16.90 14.43 -0.46
N ALA A 91 16.26 13.30 -0.78
CA ALA A 91 16.11 12.80 -2.15
C ALA A 91 15.01 13.51 -2.95
N ASN A 92 14.05 14.18 -2.30
CA ASN A 92 12.85 14.75 -2.92
C ASN A 92 12.61 16.22 -2.51
N LYS A 93 13.68 17.00 -2.41
CA LYS A 93 13.65 18.38 -1.86
C LYS A 93 12.66 19.32 -2.54
N ASP A 94 12.35 19.06 -3.81
CA ASP A 94 11.46 19.91 -4.61
C ASP A 94 9.97 19.62 -4.34
N THR A 95 9.63 18.45 -3.78
CA THR A 95 8.24 17.99 -3.63
C THR A 95 7.84 17.70 -2.19
N LEU A 96 8.78 17.27 -1.34
CA LEU A 96 8.52 16.96 0.08
C LEU A 96 9.02 18.09 0.99
N THR A 97 8.26 19.17 1.00
CA THR A 97 8.64 20.44 1.67
C THR A 97 8.11 20.60 3.09
N ASN A 98 7.35 19.62 3.62
CA ASN A 98 6.78 19.65 4.97
C ASN A 98 7.34 18.48 5.82
N PRO A 99 8.49 18.66 6.50
CA PRO A 99 9.10 17.61 7.32
C PRO A 99 8.20 17.09 8.44
N ALA A 100 7.36 17.95 9.04
CA ALA A 100 6.45 17.53 10.11
C ALA A 100 5.40 16.53 9.61
N LEU A 101 4.94 16.66 8.37
CA LEU A 101 4.06 15.67 7.74
C LEU A 101 4.80 14.35 7.48
N ILE A 102 6.05 14.41 7.04
CA ILE A 102 6.87 13.19 6.81
C ILE A 102 7.03 12.40 8.11
N ASP A 103 7.43 13.08 9.18
CA ASP A 103 7.66 12.46 10.48
C ASP A 103 6.36 11.86 11.05
N ALA A 104 5.25 12.62 10.98
CA ALA A 104 3.95 12.16 11.45
C ALA A 104 3.42 10.98 10.62
N SER A 105 3.60 11.01 9.30
CA SER A 105 3.23 9.93 8.39
C SER A 105 4.03 8.66 8.68
N LEU A 106 5.36 8.74 8.82
CA LEU A 106 6.19 7.59 9.15
C LEU A 106 5.81 7.01 10.51
N LYS A 107 5.50 7.86 11.49
CA LYS A 107 4.96 7.42 12.78
C LYS A 107 3.64 6.65 12.60
N ALA A 108 2.68 7.19 11.85
CA ALA A 108 1.39 6.54 11.61
C ALA A 108 1.56 5.19 10.88
N LEU A 109 2.46 5.12 9.91
CA LEU A 109 2.81 3.90 9.19
C LEU A 109 3.38 2.80 10.12
N ASN A 110 4.26 3.20 11.04
CA ASN A 110 4.87 2.28 12.01
C ASN A 110 3.89 1.83 13.10
N ASP A 111 3.18 2.76 13.72
CA ASP A 111 2.18 2.48 14.77
C ASP A 111 1.03 1.61 14.23
N GLY A 112 0.63 1.82 12.98
CA GLY A 112 -0.39 1.04 12.29
C GLY A 112 0.09 -0.31 11.73
N HIS A 113 1.37 -0.66 11.91
CA HIS A 113 1.97 -1.89 11.39
C HIS A 113 1.86 -2.04 9.86
N PHE A 114 1.88 -0.92 9.13
CA PHE A 114 1.78 -0.91 7.66
C PHE A 114 3.09 -1.27 6.96
N LEU A 115 4.24 -0.94 7.56
CA LEU A 115 5.57 -1.27 7.00
C LEU A 115 6.08 -2.63 7.49
N LYS A 116 5.84 -2.93 8.77
CA LYS A 116 6.20 -4.18 9.43
C LYS A 116 5.03 -4.63 10.28
N THR A 117 4.55 -5.83 10.00
CA THR A 117 3.42 -6.43 10.71
C THR A 117 3.77 -6.65 12.19
N ALA A 118 2.77 -6.84 13.04
CA ALA A 118 2.97 -7.12 14.47
C ALA A 118 3.82 -8.39 14.75
N ASN A 119 3.82 -9.36 13.84
CA ASN A 119 4.68 -10.55 13.92
C ASN A 119 6.06 -10.37 13.26
N GLY A 120 6.42 -9.15 12.84
CA GLY A 120 7.74 -8.79 12.34
C GLY A 120 7.96 -9.03 10.84
N ALA A 121 6.93 -9.45 10.09
CA ALA A 121 7.04 -9.65 8.65
C ALA A 121 7.04 -8.32 7.88
N ILE A 122 7.86 -8.26 6.83
CA ILE A 122 7.94 -7.13 5.90
C ILE A 122 7.81 -7.68 4.47
N GLY A 123 6.84 -7.17 3.71
CA GLY A 123 6.66 -7.52 2.29
C GLY A 123 5.99 -8.87 2.00
N THR A 124 5.75 -9.72 3.01
CA THR A 124 5.00 -10.97 2.81
C THR A 124 3.56 -10.70 2.43
N MET A 125 3.16 -11.15 1.23
CA MET A 125 1.76 -11.08 0.82
C MET A 125 0.94 -12.16 1.52
N ASP A 126 -0.04 -11.73 2.31
CA ASP A 126 -1.06 -12.59 2.91
C ASP A 126 -1.98 -13.17 1.82
N LYS A 127 -1.88 -14.49 1.61
CA LYS A 127 -2.69 -15.22 0.63
C LYS A 127 -4.19 -15.13 0.90
N ALA A 128 -4.62 -15.15 2.16
CA ALA A 128 -6.04 -15.08 2.49
C ALA A 128 -6.61 -13.71 2.11
N LYS A 129 -5.89 -12.61 2.40
CA LYS A 129 -6.29 -11.26 1.96
C LYS A 129 -6.36 -11.15 0.43
N MET A 130 -5.34 -11.61 -0.28
CA MET A 130 -5.32 -11.58 -1.75
C MET A 130 -6.50 -12.36 -2.36
N GLN A 131 -6.78 -13.56 -1.84
CA GLN A 131 -7.88 -14.38 -2.32
C GLN A 131 -9.26 -13.81 -1.96
N ALA A 132 -9.40 -13.20 -0.77
CA ALA A 132 -10.64 -12.56 -0.35
C ALA A 132 -10.94 -11.34 -1.23
N MET A 133 -9.96 -10.46 -1.45
CA MET A 133 -10.11 -9.29 -2.30
C MET A 133 -10.43 -9.68 -3.75
N GLY A 134 -9.65 -10.56 -4.38
CA GLY A 134 -9.95 -11.01 -5.75
C GLY A 134 -11.30 -11.74 -5.86
N GLY A 135 -11.72 -12.45 -4.82
CA GLY A 135 -13.05 -13.06 -4.76
C GLY A 135 -14.18 -12.04 -4.68
N TYR A 136 -13.98 -10.97 -3.90
CA TYR A 136 -14.89 -9.84 -3.81
C TYR A 136 -15.03 -9.11 -5.14
N LEU A 137 -13.91 -8.80 -5.81
CA LEU A 137 -13.91 -8.17 -7.14
C LEU A 137 -14.62 -9.04 -8.20
N PHE A 138 -14.42 -10.36 -8.13
CA PHE A 138 -15.13 -11.31 -9.00
C PHE A 138 -16.64 -11.28 -8.75
N ALA A 139 -17.06 -11.37 -7.49
CA ALA A 139 -18.48 -11.33 -7.10
C ALA A 139 -19.16 -10.01 -7.48
N ALA A 140 -18.41 -8.90 -7.45
CA ALA A 140 -18.87 -7.59 -7.91
C ALA A 140 -18.96 -7.47 -9.45
N GLY A 141 -18.49 -8.46 -10.22
CA GLY A 141 -18.58 -8.48 -11.68
C GLY A 141 -17.61 -7.53 -12.40
N ILE A 142 -16.57 -7.06 -11.71
CA ILE A 142 -15.62 -6.06 -12.23
C ILE A 142 -14.29 -6.63 -12.71
N LEU A 143 -14.06 -7.94 -12.53
CA LEU A 143 -12.94 -8.61 -13.19
C LEU A 143 -13.28 -8.85 -14.66
N LEU A 144 -12.46 -8.30 -15.56
CA LEU A 144 -12.69 -8.32 -17.01
C LEU A 144 -11.63 -9.16 -17.73
N ASP A 145 -12.01 -9.75 -18.86
CA ASP A 145 -11.09 -10.35 -19.82
C ASP A 145 -10.38 -9.29 -20.68
N GLY A 146 -9.46 -9.72 -21.54
CA GLY A 146 -8.73 -8.83 -22.45
C GLY A 146 -9.58 -8.08 -23.48
N ASN A 147 -10.87 -8.41 -23.60
CA ASN A 147 -11.84 -7.72 -24.44
C ASN A 147 -12.79 -6.83 -23.63
N GLY A 148 -12.55 -6.65 -22.32
CA GLY A 148 -13.38 -5.86 -21.43
C GLY A 148 -14.68 -6.53 -20.99
N LYS A 149 -14.83 -7.85 -21.18
CA LYS A 149 -16.03 -8.58 -20.74
C LYS A 149 -15.83 -9.16 -19.36
N ALA A 150 -16.84 -9.08 -18.50
CA ALA A 150 -16.80 -9.66 -17.17
C ALA A 150 -16.49 -11.16 -17.21
N LEU A 151 -15.61 -11.62 -16.33
CA LEU A 151 -15.26 -13.04 -16.19
C LEU A 151 -16.48 -13.84 -15.72
N LYS A 152 -16.70 -14.99 -16.36
CA LYS A 152 -17.79 -15.92 -16.00
C LYS A 152 -17.40 -16.92 -14.94
N GLU A 153 -16.10 -17.22 -14.86
CA GLU A 153 -15.53 -18.17 -13.91
C GLU A 153 -14.48 -17.47 -13.07
N LYS A 154 -14.43 -17.82 -11.79
CA LYS A 154 -13.47 -17.24 -10.85
C LYS A 154 -12.06 -17.74 -11.23
N PRO A 155 -11.10 -16.85 -11.49
CA PRO A 155 -9.74 -17.26 -11.82
C PRO A 155 -9.02 -17.87 -10.61
N ASP A 156 -7.92 -18.57 -10.84
CA ASP A 156 -6.97 -18.92 -9.78
C ASP A 156 -6.21 -17.67 -9.33
N LEU A 157 -6.80 -16.98 -8.36
CA LEU A 157 -6.21 -15.78 -7.76
C LEU A 157 -4.86 -16.05 -7.09
N GLY A 158 -4.57 -17.31 -6.72
CA GLY A 158 -3.29 -17.69 -6.13
C GLY A 158 -2.12 -17.56 -7.11
N ALA A 159 -2.38 -17.60 -8.41
CA ALA A 159 -1.36 -17.47 -9.45
C ALA A 159 -0.98 -16.01 -9.76
N TYR A 160 -1.65 -15.02 -9.15
CA TYR A 160 -1.46 -13.59 -9.46
C TYR A 160 -0.46 -12.89 -8.55
N PHE A 161 0.08 -13.60 -7.56
CA PHE A 161 1.09 -13.08 -6.66
C PHE A 161 2.05 -14.20 -6.23
N THR A 162 3.25 -13.82 -5.79
CA THR A 162 4.24 -14.78 -5.31
C THR A 162 5.11 -14.17 -4.22
N ASN A 163 5.43 -14.99 -3.22
CA ASN A 163 6.38 -14.68 -2.15
C ASN A 163 7.77 -15.31 -2.40
N GLU A 164 7.99 -15.96 -3.55
CA GLU A 164 9.21 -16.71 -3.88
C GLU A 164 10.49 -15.86 -3.87
N PHE A 165 10.37 -14.56 -4.15
CA PHE A 165 11.50 -13.63 -4.21
C PHE A 165 11.84 -12.99 -2.86
N LEU A 166 11.06 -13.26 -1.81
CA LEU A 166 11.42 -12.87 -0.44
C LEU A 166 12.62 -13.71 0.02
N GLY A 167 13.54 -13.09 0.78
CA GLY A 167 14.64 -13.82 1.41
C GLY A 167 14.14 -14.86 2.40
N ALA A 168 14.96 -15.89 2.66
CA ALA A 168 14.73 -16.86 3.73
C ALA A 168 15.05 -16.27 5.10
#